data_AF-A0A811SM92-F1
#
_entry.id   AF-A0A811SM92-F1
#
_cell.length_a   1.000
_cell.length_b   1.000
_cell.length_c   1.000
_cell.angle_alpha   90.00
_cell.angle_beta   90.00
_cell.angle_gamma   90.00
#
_symmetry.space_group_name_H-M   'P 1'
#
loop_
_entity.id
_entity.type
_entity.pdbx_description
1 polymer ?
#
loop_
_entity_poly.entity_id
_entity_poly.type
_entity_poly.pdbx_seq_one_letter_code
_entity_poly.pdbx_strand_id
1 'polypeptide(L)'
;MSLLLNNPAVLTRAREEIDACIGQPVLLLAAADLPKLHYLWCIIMETFRLYPPAPLLVPHESSTDCTVSGFHIPMGTMLLVNTFAIHRDPKLWDRPTSFIPERFEGGKSEGKMFIPFGMGRRRCPAENLGMQMVGLALGTMIQCFNWERVGEDLVDMAEGSGLTLPKEVPLEAFYEARASMVNLLSEI
;
A
#
# COMPACT_ATOMS: atom_id res chain seq x y z
N MET A 1 -6.22 2.35 -5.65
CA MET A 1 -6.65 2.54 -7.05
C MET A 1 -5.98 3.76 -7.71
N SER A 2 -5.90 4.93 -7.07
CA SER A 2 -5.29 6.15 -7.66
C SER A 2 -3.91 5.93 -8.31
N LEU A 3 -2.99 5.25 -7.63
CA LEU A 3 -1.67 4.91 -8.20
C LEU A 3 -1.77 4.02 -9.45
N LEU A 4 -2.70 3.07 -9.47
CA LEU A 4 -2.89 2.17 -10.60
C LEU A 4 -3.49 2.88 -11.81
N LEU A 5 -4.42 3.82 -11.60
CA LEU A 5 -4.98 4.65 -12.67
C LEU A 5 -3.95 5.58 -13.32
N ASN A 6 -2.95 6.02 -12.54
CA ASN A 6 -1.78 6.74 -13.07
C ASN A 6 -0.72 5.81 -13.67
N ASN A 7 -0.82 4.50 -13.48
CA ASN A 7 0.13 3.49 -13.97
C ASN A 7 -0.58 2.28 -14.62
N PRO A 8 -1.22 2.45 -15.80
CA PRO A 8 -2.06 1.41 -16.40
C PRO A 8 -1.33 0.09 -16.67
N ALA A 9 -0.03 0.13 -16.99
CA ALA A 9 0.77 -1.08 -17.19
C ALA A 9 0.87 -1.93 -15.92
N VAL A 10 0.97 -1.30 -14.75
CA VAL A 10 0.97 -1.98 -13.44
C VAL A 10 -0.40 -2.60 -13.17
N LEU A 11 -1.48 -1.89 -13.47
CA LEU A 11 -2.84 -2.41 -13.34
C LEU A 11 -3.07 -3.64 -14.22
N THR A 12 -2.65 -3.57 -15.49
CA THR A 12 -2.76 -4.69 -16.44
C THR A 12 -1.98 -5.91 -15.94
N ARG A 13 -0.73 -5.72 -15.52
CA ARG A 13 0.09 -6.84 -15.00
C ARG A 13 -0.50 -7.48 -13.74
N ALA A 14 -1.08 -6.68 -12.82
CA ALA A 14 -1.77 -7.20 -11.65
C ALA A 14 -3.02 -8.00 -12.04
N ARG A 15 -3.77 -7.55 -13.05
CA ARG A 15 -4.93 -8.26 -13.58
C ARG A 15 -4.53 -9.60 -14.20
N GLU A 16 -3.47 -9.62 -14.99
CA GLU A 16 -2.94 -10.86 -15.60
C GLU A 16 -2.50 -11.86 -14.53
N GLU A 17 -1.85 -11.40 -13.46
CA GLU A 17 -1.50 -12.28 -12.32
C GLU A 17 -2.76 -12.87 -11.65
N ILE A 18 -3.77 -12.04 -11.40
CA ILE A 18 -5.02 -12.48 -10.77
C ILE A 18 -5.74 -13.51 -11.66
N ASP A 19 -5.88 -13.21 -12.95
CA ASP A 19 -6.53 -14.10 -13.92
C ASP A 19 -5.77 -15.43 -14.05
N ALA A 20 -4.44 -15.40 -14.05
CA ALA A 20 -3.61 -16.61 -14.09
C ALA A 20 -3.70 -17.46 -12.81
N CYS A 21 -3.87 -16.81 -11.65
CA CYS A 21 -3.93 -17.49 -10.35
C CYS A 21 -5.31 -18.10 -10.07
N ILE A 22 -6.38 -17.36 -10.35
CA ILE A 22 -7.76 -17.78 -10.03
C ILE A 22 -8.34 -18.62 -11.18
N GLY A 23 -7.90 -18.39 -12.42
CA GLY A 23 -8.43 -19.04 -13.61
C GLY A 23 -9.68 -18.34 -14.16
N GLN A 24 -10.51 -19.07 -14.90
CA GLN A 24 -11.74 -18.51 -15.47
C GLN A 24 -12.72 -18.07 -14.36
N PRO A 25 -13.48 -16.98 -14.57
CA PRO A 25 -14.09 -16.17 -13.52
C PRO A 25 -15.42 -16.74 -13.03
N VAL A 26 -15.38 -17.93 -12.43
CA VAL A 26 -16.52 -18.52 -11.73
C VAL A 26 -16.46 -18.20 -10.22
N LEU A 27 -15.31 -17.70 -9.73
CA LEU A 27 -15.05 -17.48 -8.31
C LEU A 27 -14.42 -16.11 -8.05
N LEU A 28 -14.86 -15.45 -6.97
CA LEU A 28 -14.21 -14.26 -6.44
C LEU A 28 -12.92 -14.62 -5.71
N LEU A 29 -11.96 -13.70 -5.73
CA LEU A 29 -10.73 -13.77 -4.96
C LEU A 29 -11.03 -14.01 -3.47
N ALA A 30 -10.42 -15.06 -2.91
CA ALA A 30 -10.49 -15.37 -1.49
C ALA A 30 -9.19 -15.04 -0.76
N ALA A 31 -9.24 -14.93 0.58
CA ALA A 31 -8.08 -14.59 1.39
C ALA A 31 -6.95 -15.62 1.25
N ALA A 32 -7.32 -16.88 0.99
CA ALA A 32 -6.40 -18.00 0.81
C ALA A 32 -5.57 -17.91 -0.49
N ASP A 33 -6.00 -17.09 -1.46
CA ASP A 33 -5.29 -16.91 -2.73
C ASP A 33 -4.26 -15.79 -2.69
N LEU A 34 -4.38 -14.84 -1.76
CA LEU A 34 -3.45 -13.71 -1.62
C LEU A 34 -1.97 -14.11 -1.58
N PRO A 35 -1.54 -15.21 -0.91
CA PRO A 35 -0.14 -15.61 -0.90
C PRO A 35 0.43 -15.96 -2.29
N LYS A 36 -0.41 -16.23 -3.28
CA LYS A 36 -0.01 -16.54 -4.67
C LYS A 36 0.15 -15.27 -5.52
N LEU A 37 -0.44 -14.15 -5.10
CA LEU A 37 -0.48 -12.87 -5.83
C LEU A 37 0.70 -11.98 -5.44
N HIS A 38 1.89 -12.35 -5.92
CA HIS A 38 3.15 -11.72 -5.56
C HIS A 38 3.27 -10.29 -6.09
N TYR A 39 2.75 -10.01 -7.28
CA TYR A 39 2.79 -8.68 -7.88
C TYR A 39 1.76 -7.76 -7.24
N LEU A 40 0.56 -8.26 -6.90
CA LEU A 40 -0.40 -7.52 -6.08
C LEU A 40 0.21 -7.14 -4.72
N TRP A 41 0.93 -8.07 -4.08
CA TRP A 41 1.69 -7.77 -2.86
C TRP A 41 2.69 -6.63 -3.11
N CYS A 42 3.42 -6.65 -4.23
CA CYS A 42 4.43 -5.63 -4.56
C CYS A 42 3.80 -4.23 -4.70
N ILE A 43 2.63 -4.17 -5.33
CA ILE A 43 1.83 -2.95 -5.46
C ILE A 43 1.43 -2.40 -4.09
N ILE A 44 0.94 -3.26 -3.18
CA ILE A 44 0.51 -2.86 -1.85
C ILE A 44 1.67 -2.30 -1.05
N MET A 45 2.83 -2.95 -1.12
CA MET A 45 3.99 -2.58 -0.30
C MET A 45 4.69 -1.33 -0.81
N GLU A 46 4.77 -1.14 -2.13
CA GLU A 46 5.20 0.13 -2.71
C GLU A 46 4.18 1.25 -2.43
N THR A 47 2.88 0.93 -2.41
CA THR A 47 1.85 1.88 -1.98
C THR A 47 2.06 2.29 -0.53
N PHE A 48 2.36 1.37 0.39
CA PHE A 48 2.64 1.71 1.79
C PHE A 48 3.96 2.42 2.02
N ARG A 49 4.94 2.26 1.13
CA ARG A 49 6.19 3.03 1.16
C ARG A 49 5.93 4.50 0.82
N LEU A 50 5.17 4.75 -0.23
CA LEU A 50 4.83 6.11 -0.62
C LEU A 50 3.74 6.69 0.30
N TYR A 51 2.70 5.94 0.60
CA TYR A 51 1.56 6.43 1.37
C TYR A 51 1.36 5.57 2.61
N PRO A 52 2.25 5.67 3.61
CA PRO A 52 2.08 4.91 4.85
C PRO A 52 0.79 5.35 5.55
N PRO A 53 0.03 4.40 6.15
CA PRO A 53 -1.21 4.73 6.86
C PRO A 53 -1.03 5.79 7.96
N ALA A 54 0.15 5.76 8.62
CA ALA A 54 0.58 6.75 9.60
C ALA A 54 1.96 7.32 9.16
N PRO A 55 2.01 8.53 8.58
CA PRO A 55 3.26 9.15 8.11
C PRO A 55 4.18 9.61 9.25
N LEU A 56 3.60 9.92 10.41
CA LEU A 56 4.25 9.93 11.71
C LEU A 56 3.61 8.80 12.52
N LEU A 57 4.40 7.85 13.04
CA LEU A 57 3.86 6.81 13.90
C LEU A 57 3.28 7.41 15.19
N VAL A 58 2.41 6.64 15.85
CA VAL A 58 1.84 7.02 17.15
C VAL A 58 2.95 7.49 18.09
N PRO A 59 2.79 8.64 18.76
CA PRO A 59 3.81 9.17 19.65
C PRO A 59 4.24 8.15 20.70
N HIS A 60 5.54 8.03 20.90
CA HIS A 60 6.15 7.27 21.98
C HIS A 60 6.66 8.21 23.07
N GLU A 61 6.96 7.66 24.24
CA GLU A 61 7.59 8.37 25.34
C GLU A 61 8.76 7.55 25.88
N SER A 62 9.88 8.20 26.20
CA SER A 62 11.03 7.53 26.83
C SER A 62 10.69 7.12 28.27
N SER A 63 10.74 5.82 28.55
CA SER A 63 10.44 5.29 29.89
C SER A 63 11.55 5.52 30.91
N THR A 64 12.76 5.80 30.44
CA THR A 64 13.96 6.10 31.22
C THR A 64 14.85 7.02 30.40
N ASP A 65 15.82 7.66 31.05
CA ASP A 65 16.93 8.33 30.39
C ASP A 65 17.64 7.35 29.44
N CYS A 66 17.94 7.79 28.22
CA CYS A 66 18.66 6.99 27.24
C CYS A 66 19.53 7.84 26.32
N THR A 67 20.29 7.19 25.44
CA THR A 67 21.08 7.85 24.41
C THR A 67 20.79 7.21 23.06
N VAL A 68 20.44 8.03 22.06
CA VAL A 68 20.18 7.58 20.69
C VAL A 68 21.04 8.39 19.74
N SER A 69 21.84 7.71 18.92
CA SER A 69 22.76 8.35 17.96
C SER A 69 23.66 9.43 18.58
N GLY A 70 24.08 9.24 19.83
CA GLY A 70 24.91 10.19 20.58
C GLY A 70 24.15 11.32 21.29
N PHE A 71 22.83 11.41 21.14
CA PHE A 71 22.00 12.39 21.82
C PHE A 71 21.40 11.83 23.10
N HIS A 72 21.57 12.54 24.22
CA HIS A 72 20.92 12.21 25.48
C HIS A 72 19.43 12.58 25.42
N ILE A 73 18.57 11.63 25.75
CA ILE A 73 17.12 11.76 25.76
C ILE A 73 16.65 11.52 27.20
N PRO A 74 16.21 12.56 27.93
CA PRO A 74 15.65 12.39 29.26
C PRO A 74 14.39 11.53 29.26
N MET A 75 14.09 10.87 30.38
CA MET A 75 12.81 10.23 30.64
C MET A 75 11.64 11.20 30.42
N GLY A 76 10.51 10.69 29.91
CA GLY A 76 9.31 11.49 29.64
C GLY A 76 9.36 12.30 28.34
N THR A 77 10.41 12.13 27.53
CA THR A 77 10.53 12.82 26.24
C THR A 77 9.62 12.16 25.20
N MET A 78 8.76 12.96 24.55
CA MET A 78 7.95 12.52 23.42
C MET A 78 8.81 12.25 22.18
N LEU A 79 8.57 11.12 21.52
CA LEU A 79 9.30 10.66 20.35
C LEU A 79 8.33 10.42 19.19
N LEU A 80 8.63 11.03 18.04
CA LEU A 80 7.87 10.87 16.79
C LEU A 80 8.75 10.20 15.75
N VAL A 81 8.30 9.05 15.23
CA VAL A 81 9.01 8.34 14.16
C VAL A 81 8.43 8.77 12.82
N ASN A 82 9.24 9.44 12.01
CA ASN A 82 8.85 9.93 10.69
C ASN A 82 9.05 8.85 9.62
N THR A 83 8.08 7.95 9.49
CA THR A 83 8.08 6.88 8.49
C THR A 83 8.02 7.44 7.08
N PHE A 84 7.29 8.53 6.86
CA PHE A 84 7.20 9.18 5.56
C PHE A 84 8.58 9.58 5.02
N ALA A 85 9.42 10.18 5.87
CA ALA A 85 10.79 10.55 5.52
C ALA A 85 11.69 9.31 5.35
N ILE A 86 11.64 8.35 6.27
CA ILE A 86 12.44 7.11 6.21
C ILE A 86 12.16 6.34 4.90
N HIS A 87 10.90 6.22 4.53
CA HIS A 87 10.46 5.48 3.34
C HIS A 87 10.80 6.21 2.03
N ARG A 88 11.22 7.48 2.10
CA ARG A 88 11.65 8.32 0.97
C ARG A 88 13.11 8.74 1.06
N ASP A 89 13.89 8.19 1.99
CA ASP A 89 15.31 8.55 2.10
C ASP A 89 16.06 8.13 0.82
N PRO A 90 16.63 9.07 0.04
CA PRO A 90 17.36 8.73 -1.19
C PRO A 90 18.62 7.88 -0.93
N LYS A 91 19.11 7.81 0.31
CA LYS A 91 20.21 6.90 0.68
C LYS A 91 19.77 5.44 0.77
N LEU A 92 18.48 5.19 0.97
CA LEU A 92 17.90 3.84 1.10
C LEU A 92 17.08 3.44 -0.13
N TRP A 93 16.46 4.42 -0.80
CA TRP A 93 15.51 4.22 -1.88
C TRP A 93 15.92 5.00 -3.12
N ASP A 94 16.34 4.29 -4.17
CA ASP A 94 16.53 4.88 -5.50
C ASP A 94 15.21 5.48 -6.00
N ARG A 95 15.24 6.64 -6.66
CA ARG A 95 14.03 7.36 -7.13
C ARG A 95 12.91 7.34 -6.07
N PRO A 96 13.14 7.92 -4.88
CA PRO A 96 12.34 7.64 -3.68
C PRO A 96 10.87 8.09 -3.79
N THR A 97 10.54 8.99 -4.70
CA THR A 97 9.18 9.50 -4.92
C THR A 97 8.44 8.76 -6.03
N SER A 98 9.11 7.90 -6.80
CA SER A 98 8.50 7.14 -7.89
C SER A 98 7.85 5.86 -7.40
N PHE A 99 6.64 5.57 -7.89
CA PHE A 99 5.92 4.33 -7.66
C PHE A 99 6.47 3.22 -8.55
N ILE A 100 7.20 2.28 -7.94
CA ILE A 100 7.83 1.15 -8.65
C ILE A 100 7.60 -0.14 -7.84
N PRO A 101 6.49 -0.87 -8.08
CA PRO A 101 6.19 -2.13 -7.38
C PRO A 101 7.34 -3.13 -7.41
N GLU A 102 8.08 -3.20 -8.52
CA GLU A 102 9.18 -4.14 -8.76
C GLU A 102 10.32 -4.01 -7.73
N ARG A 103 10.37 -2.95 -6.93
CA ARG A 103 11.29 -2.82 -5.78
C ARG A 103 11.15 -3.95 -4.78
N PHE A 104 9.96 -4.50 -4.63
CA PHE A 104 9.71 -5.55 -3.66
C PHE A 104 9.66 -6.95 -4.25
N GLU A 105 9.81 -7.09 -5.56
CA GLU A 105 9.80 -8.37 -6.23
C GLU A 105 11.03 -9.20 -5.83
N GLY A 106 10.83 -10.49 -5.52
CA GLY A 106 11.92 -11.42 -5.23
C GLY A 106 12.84 -11.01 -4.08
N GLY A 107 12.30 -10.28 -3.08
CA GLY A 107 13.08 -9.87 -1.91
C GLY A 107 14.07 -8.72 -2.15
N LYS A 108 14.00 -8.02 -3.30
CA LYS A 108 14.91 -6.90 -3.66
C LYS A 108 14.99 -5.76 -2.63
N SER A 109 13.98 -5.63 -1.76
CA SER A 109 13.94 -4.62 -0.69
C SER A 109 14.11 -5.20 0.71
N GLU A 110 14.49 -6.48 0.84
CA GLU A 110 14.85 -7.07 2.13
C GLU A 110 16.02 -6.32 2.76
N GLY A 111 15.97 -6.13 4.08
CA GLY A 111 16.99 -5.39 4.83
C GLY A 111 16.90 -3.87 4.72
N LYS A 112 16.04 -3.31 3.86
CA LYS A 112 15.77 -1.86 3.85
C LYS A 112 14.90 -1.48 5.04
N MET A 113 15.11 -0.26 5.56
CA MET A 113 14.29 0.29 6.63
C MET A 113 12.89 0.62 6.10
N PHE A 114 11.98 -0.35 6.23
CA PHE A 114 10.60 -0.28 5.79
C PHE A 114 9.67 -0.70 6.93
N ILE A 115 8.87 0.24 7.44
CA ILE A 115 8.08 0.08 8.67
C ILE A 115 6.70 0.76 8.60
N PRO A 116 5.85 0.41 7.62
CA PRO A 116 4.52 1.02 7.48
C PRO A 116 3.59 0.73 8.67
N PHE A 117 3.86 -0.33 9.42
CA PHE A 117 3.12 -0.74 10.61
C PHE A 117 3.92 -0.55 11.92
N GLY A 118 5.02 0.21 11.87
CA GLY A 118 5.95 0.37 12.98
C GLY A 118 6.78 -0.88 13.26
N MET A 119 7.48 -0.88 14.39
CA MET A 119 8.36 -1.98 14.82
C MET A 119 8.43 -2.09 16.35
N GLY A 120 8.98 -3.21 16.83
CA GLY A 120 9.17 -3.45 18.26
C GLY A 120 7.88 -3.64 19.04
N ARG A 121 7.91 -3.30 20.34
CA ARG A 121 6.82 -3.57 21.31
C ARG A 121 5.47 -2.91 20.98
N ARG A 122 5.46 -1.91 20.10
CA ARG A 122 4.27 -1.14 19.70
C ARG A 122 3.96 -1.26 18.20
N ARG A 123 4.54 -2.27 17.53
CA ARG A 123 4.17 -2.64 16.16
C ARG A 123 2.66 -2.89 16.09
N CYS A 124 2.04 -2.48 14.98
CA CYS A 124 0.59 -2.60 14.79
C CYS A 124 0.14 -4.05 15.02
N PRO A 125 -0.74 -4.33 16.00
CA PRO A 125 -1.20 -5.68 16.27
C PRO A 125 -2.11 -6.22 15.15
N ALA A 126 -2.67 -5.34 14.32
CA ALA A 126 -3.59 -5.68 13.23
C ALA A 126 -2.92 -5.72 11.84
N GLU A 127 -1.58 -5.73 11.75
CA GLU A 127 -0.86 -5.73 10.47
C GLU A 127 -1.33 -6.85 9.53
N ASN A 128 -1.40 -8.10 10.02
CA ASN A 128 -1.81 -9.23 9.20
C ASN A 128 -3.25 -9.07 8.67
N LEU A 129 -4.17 -8.60 9.52
CA LEU A 129 -5.55 -8.35 9.12
C LEU A 129 -5.61 -7.20 8.10
N GLY A 130 -4.87 -6.11 8.33
CA GLY A 130 -4.80 -4.98 7.41
C GLY A 130 -4.27 -5.38 6.03
N MET A 131 -3.21 -6.18 5.99
CA MET A 131 -2.66 -6.72 4.74
C MET A 131 -3.68 -7.59 3.99
N GLN A 132 -4.40 -8.47 4.71
CA GLN A 132 -5.46 -9.29 4.10
C GLN A 132 -6.61 -8.45 3.56
N MET A 133 -7.10 -7.48 4.34
CA MET A 133 -8.21 -6.61 3.94
C MET A 133 -7.86 -5.75 2.72
N VAL A 134 -6.65 -5.16 2.69
CA VAL A 134 -6.19 -4.37 1.54
C VAL A 134 -5.97 -5.27 0.33
N GLY A 135 -5.38 -6.45 0.51
CA GLY A 135 -5.18 -7.43 -0.56
C GLY A 135 -6.50 -7.87 -1.20
N LEU A 136 -7.48 -8.26 -0.38
CA LEU A 136 -8.81 -8.63 -0.84
C LEU A 136 -9.52 -7.49 -1.53
N ALA A 137 -9.61 -6.31 -0.88
CA ALA A 137 -10.33 -5.19 -1.45
C ALA A 137 -9.73 -4.75 -2.79
N LEU A 138 -8.40 -4.59 -2.85
CA LEU A 138 -7.72 -4.20 -4.08
C LEU A 138 -7.80 -5.27 -5.15
N GLY A 139 -7.52 -6.53 -4.79
CA GLY A 139 -7.57 -7.65 -5.71
C GLY A 139 -8.95 -7.85 -6.31
N THR A 140 -10.01 -7.81 -5.50
CA THR A 140 -11.41 -7.88 -5.97
C THR A 140 -11.77 -6.71 -6.88
N MET A 141 -11.36 -5.48 -6.54
CA MET A 141 -11.59 -4.33 -7.44
C MET A 141 -10.93 -4.53 -8.82
N ILE A 142 -9.70 -5.05 -8.86
CA ILE A 142 -8.98 -5.33 -10.12
C ILE A 142 -9.61 -6.50 -10.87
N GLN A 143 -10.02 -7.55 -10.13
CA GLN A 143 -10.63 -8.75 -10.68
C GLN A 143 -11.97 -8.44 -11.33
N CYS A 144 -12.82 -7.64 -10.68
CA CYS A 144 -14.21 -7.43 -11.05
C CYS A 144 -14.41 -6.35 -12.13
N PHE A 145 -13.59 -5.30 -12.13
CA PHE A 145 -13.90 -4.08 -12.88
C PHE A 145 -12.76 -3.62 -13.80
N ASN A 146 -13.17 -3.03 -14.92
CA ASN A 146 -12.35 -2.10 -15.68
C ASN A 146 -12.44 -0.74 -15.02
N TRP A 147 -11.29 -0.06 -14.87
CA TRP A 147 -11.19 1.22 -14.18
C TRP A 147 -10.58 2.25 -15.12
N GLU A 148 -11.18 3.43 -15.18
CA GLU A 148 -10.73 4.53 -16.01
C GLU A 148 -10.72 5.86 -15.24
N ARG A 149 -9.81 6.74 -15.62
CA ARG A 149 -9.74 8.11 -15.07
C ARG A 149 -10.90 8.94 -15.60
N VAL A 150 -11.31 9.94 -14.82
CA VAL A 150 -12.22 10.98 -15.32
C VAL A 150 -11.39 11.96 -16.14
N GLY A 151 -11.52 11.87 -17.47
CA GLY A 151 -10.75 12.69 -18.40
C GLY A 151 -9.32 12.17 -18.63
N GLU A 152 -8.47 13.02 -19.24
CA GLU A 152 -7.12 12.66 -19.66
C GLU A 152 -6.04 12.93 -18.59
N ASP A 153 -6.34 13.80 -17.62
CA ASP A 153 -5.42 14.21 -16.57
C ASP A 153 -5.09 13.07 -15.61
N LEU A 154 -3.88 13.09 -15.05
CA LEU A 154 -3.49 12.16 -14.00
C LEU A 154 -4.32 12.42 -12.74
N VAL A 155 -4.64 11.36 -12.01
CA VAL A 155 -5.24 11.46 -10.68
C VAL A 155 -4.29 12.28 -9.81
N ASP A 156 -4.80 13.36 -9.22
CA ASP A 156 -4.08 14.17 -8.24
C ASP A 156 -3.61 13.26 -7.10
N MET A 157 -2.35 13.35 -6.69
CA MET A 157 -1.76 12.53 -5.62
C MET A 157 -1.39 13.34 -4.36
N ALA A 158 -1.82 14.60 -4.28
CA ALA A 158 -1.64 15.47 -3.14
C ALA A 158 -2.28 14.88 -1.88
N GLU A 159 -1.59 15.10 -0.77
CA GLU A 159 -1.89 14.57 0.55
C GLU A 159 -2.63 15.64 1.34
N GLY A 160 -3.73 15.23 1.98
CA GLY A 160 -4.49 16.10 2.85
C GLY A 160 -3.94 16.15 4.27
N SER A 161 -4.48 17.08 5.05
CA SER A 161 -4.07 17.26 6.46
C SER A 161 -4.74 16.22 7.38
N GLY A 162 -3.96 15.61 8.28
CA GLY A 162 -4.50 14.66 9.27
C GLY A 162 -3.45 13.86 10.02
N LEU A 163 -3.91 12.99 10.94
CA LEU A 163 -3.05 12.01 11.61
C LEU A 163 -2.66 10.85 10.67
N THR A 164 -3.53 10.54 9.73
CA THR A 164 -3.26 9.63 8.61
C THR A 164 -2.80 10.44 7.40
N LEU A 165 -2.60 9.78 6.26
CA LEU A 165 -2.26 10.42 5.00
C LEU A 165 -3.42 10.33 3.99
N PRO A 166 -4.56 11.03 4.23
CA PRO A 166 -5.67 11.04 3.29
C PRO A 166 -5.26 11.74 2.00
N LYS A 167 -6.05 11.55 0.94
CA LYS A 167 -5.93 12.36 -0.27
C LYS A 167 -6.55 13.73 -0.02
N GLU A 168 -5.93 14.79 -0.55
CA GLU A 168 -6.52 16.14 -0.53
C GLU A 168 -7.80 16.17 -1.37
N VAL A 169 -7.72 15.65 -2.60
CA VAL A 169 -8.87 15.45 -3.48
C VAL A 169 -9.22 13.95 -3.52
N PRO A 170 -10.44 13.54 -3.14
CA PRO A 170 -10.88 12.15 -3.27
C PRO A 170 -10.74 11.61 -4.69
N LEU A 171 -10.55 10.29 -4.83
CA LEU A 171 -10.53 9.67 -6.16
C LEU A 171 -11.93 9.64 -6.76
N GLU A 172 -12.09 10.21 -7.94
CA GLU A 172 -13.20 9.95 -8.85
C GLU A 172 -12.71 9.11 -10.04
N ALA A 173 -13.47 8.08 -10.42
CA ALA A 173 -13.12 7.15 -11.48
C ALA A 173 -14.37 6.51 -12.08
N PHE A 174 -14.32 6.20 -13.38
CA PHE A 174 -15.30 5.32 -14.00
C PHE A 174 -14.93 3.88 -13.72
N TYR A 175 -15.94 3.04 -13.52
CA TYR A 175 -15.77 1.61 -13.43
C TYR A 175 -16.88 0.88 -14.18
N GLU A 176 -16.52 -0.20 -14.85
CA GLU A 176 -17.44 -1.10 -15.55
C GLU A 176 -17.13 -2.53 -15.17
N ALA A 177 -18.16 -3.34 -14.92
CA ALA A 177 -17.97 -4.77 -14.69
C ALA A 177 -17.28 -5.40 -15.90
N ARG A 178 -16.21 -6.18 -15.65
CA ARG A 178 -15.57 -6.94 -16.73
C ARG A 178 -16.59 -7.92 -17.29
N ALA A 179 -16.63 -8.07 -18.62
CA ALA A 179 -17.56 -8.99 -19.30
C ALA A 179 -17.54 -10.41 -18.70
N SER A 180 -16.35 -10.86 -18.29
CA SER A 180 -16.13 -12.17 -17.69
C SER A 180 -16.73 -12.30 -16.27
N MET A 181 -17.00 -11.19 -15.59
CA MET A 181 -17.48 -11.13 -14.20
C MET A 181 -18.98 -10.81 -14.11
N VAL A 182 -19.64 -10.40 -15.20
CA VAL A 182 -21.04 -9.92 -15.22
C VAL A 182 -21.99 -10.94 -14.61
N ASN A 183 -21.88 -12.22 -15.00
CA ASN A 183 -22.76 -13.27 -14.49
C ASN A 183 -22.59 -13.44 -12.97
N LEU A 184 -21.35 -13.57 -12.50
CA LEU A 184 -21.05 -13.75 -11.08
C LEU A 184 -21.50 -12.57 -10.23
N LEU A 185 -21.32 -11.34 -10.72
CA LEU A 185 -21.72 -10.13 -10.01
C LEU A 185 -23.24 -9.91 -9.99
N SER A 186 -23.99 -10.52 -10.93
CA SER A 186 -25.45 -10.45 -10.96
C SER A 186 -26.15 -11.36 -9.95
N GLU A 187 -25.41 -12.31 -9.36
CA GLU A 187 -25.92 -13.31 -8.41
C GLU A 187 -25.70 -12.90 -6.93
N ILE A 188 -25.02 -11.78 -6.66
CA ILE A 188 -24.69 -11.26 -5.32
C ILE A 188 -25.63 -10.09 -4.99
#